data_AF-A0A7C9DE86-F1
#
_entry.id   AF-A0A7C9DE86-F1
#
_cell.length_a   1.000
_cell.length_b   1.000
_cell.length_c   1.000
_cell.angle_alpha   90.00
_cell.angle_beta   90.00
_cell.angle_gamma   90.00
#
_symmetry.space_group_name_H-M   'P 1'
#
loop_
_entity.id
_entity.type
_entity.pdbx_description
1 polymer ?
#
loop_
_entity_poly.entity_id
_entity_poly.type
_entity_poly.pdbx_seq_one_letter_code
_entity_poly.pdbx_strand_id
1 'polypeptide(L)'
;SISTMNHIVSYSLRLYLLIFPFLTLSAEPISSFSLQAPNFDSVFTLLGDAHIANSFVNLTSPSLGSRGQIVYKKPFKFLDPKSSKPISFSTDFTFSISPGNGDGL
;
A
#
# COMPACT_ATOMS: atom_id res chain seq x y z
N SER A 1 17.49 47.57 -13.66
CA SER A 1 17.75 46.48 -14.62
C SER A 1 18.12 45.17 -13.92
N ILE A 2 19.21 45.11 -13.13
CA ILE A 2 19.67 43.89 -12.44
C ILE A 2 18.77 43.50 -11.25
N SER A 3 18.41 44.46 -10.37
CA SER A 3 17.54 44.20 -9.21
C SER A 3 16.17 43.65 -9.62
N THR A 4 15.52 44.27 -10.61
CA THR A 4 14.26 43.82 -11.20
C THR A 4 14.32 42.38 -11.74
N MET A 5 15.45 41.97 -12.32
CA MET A 5 15.62 40.62 -12.83
C MET A 5 15.71 39.58 -11.70
N ASN A 6 16.42 39.91 -10.61
CA ASN A 6 16.53 39.04 -9.43
C ASN A 6 15.18 38.82 -8.73
N HIS A 7 14.33 39.85 -8.71
CA HIS A 7 12.98 39.74 -8.16
C HIS A 7 12.14 38.74 -8.97
N ILE A 8 12.14 38.85 -10.30
CA ILE A 8 11.40 37.94 -11.18
C ILE A 8 11.86 36.49 -11.00
N VAL A 9 13.16 36.23 -10.98
CA VAL A 9 13.73 34.88 -10.76
C VAL A 9 13.32 34.32 -9.39
N SER A 10 13.35 35.14 -8.34
CA SER A 10 12.95 34.73 -6.99
C SER A 10 11.46 34.37 -6.90
N TYR A 11 10.58 35.15 -7.55
CA TYR A 11 9.15 34.83 -7.61
C TYR A 11 8.89 33.54 -8.39
N SER A 12 9.57 33.34 -9.52
CA SER A 12 9.46 32.10 -10.30
C SER A 12 9.91 30.88 -9.50
N LEU A 13 11.02 30.98 -8.75
CA LEU A 13 11.51 29.88 -7.90
C LEU A 13 10.52 29.56 -6.76
N ARG A 14 9.98 30.58 -6.09
CA ARG A 14 8.96 30.39 -5.04
C ARG A 14 7.70 29.76 -5.58
N LEU A 15 7.25 30.17 -6.76
CA LEU A 15 6.09 29.58 -7.42
C LEU A 15 6.34 28.10 -7.75
N TYR A 16 7.52 27.76 -8.28
CA TYR A 16 7.92 26.37 -8.55
C TYR A 16 7.93 25.50 -7.28
N LEU A 17 8.46 26.01 -6.16
CA LEU A 17 8.47 25.29 -4.88
C LEU A 17 7.05 25.07 -4.32
N LEU A 18 6.11 25.99 -4.58
CA LEU A 18 4.73 25.86 -4.14
C LEU A 18 3.92 24.85 -4.97
N ILE A 19 4.15 24.77 -6.28
CA ILE A 19 3.39 23.88 -7.18
C ILE A 19 3.94 22.45 -7.23
N PHE A 20 5.23 22.25 -6.94
CA PHE A 20 5.87 20.93 -6.98
C PHE A 20 5.21 19.86 -6.08
N PRO A 21 4.87 20.11 -4.80
CA PRO A 21 4.23 19.09 -3.97
C PRO A 21 2.82 18.71 -4.43
N PHE A 22 2.11 19.62 -5.12
CA PHE A 22 0.80 19.31 -5.71
C PHE A 22 0.91 18.35 -6.90
N LEU A 23 1.99 18.45 -7.70
CA LEU A 23 2.25 17.53 -8.80
C LEU A 23 2.59 16.11 -8.31
N THR A 24 3.27 15.98 -7.16
CA THR A 24 3.58 14.66 -6.58
C THR A 24 2.39 14.03 -5.86
N LEU A 25 1.47 14.83 -5.31
CA LEU A 25 0.28 14.35 -4.62
C LEU A 25 -0.81 13.85 -5.59
N SER A 26 -0.81 14.33 -6.83
CA SER A 26 -1.78 13.97 -7.88
C SER A 26 -1.45 12.67 -8.63
N ALA A 27 -0.51 11.85 -8.16
CA ALA A 27 -0.18 10.59 -8.81
C ALA A 27 -1.35 9.60 -8.68
N GLU A 28 -2.20 9.56 -9.69
CA GLU A 28 -3.29 8.58 -9.83
C GLU A 28 -2.70 7.17 -9.97
N PRO A 29 -3.04 6.23 -9.07
CA PRO A 29 -2.54 4.87 -9.16
C PRO A 29 -3.11 4.19 -10.42
N ILE A 30 -2.27 3.41 -11.12
CA ILE A 30 -2.67 2.63 -12.30
C ILE A 30 -3.80 1.63 -11.95
N SER A 31 -3.86 1.21 -10.69
CA SER A 31 -4.97 0.45 -10.12
C SER A 31 -4.96 0.65 -8.60
N SER A 32 -6.14 0.89 -8.03
CA SER A 32 -6.36 0.89 -6.59
C SER A 32 -7.57 0.03 -6.25
N PHE A 33 -7.54 -0.60 -5.08
CA PHE A 33 -8.70 -1.24 -4.50
C PHE A 33 -8.65 -1.06 -2.99
N SER A 34 -9.82 -0.90 -2.37
CA SER A 34 -9.98 -0.89 -0.93
C SER A 34 -10.87 -2.06 -0.54
N LEU A 35 -10.48 -2.76 0.51
CA LEU A 35 -11.25 -3.88 1.03
C LEU A 35 -11.95 -3.44 2.29
N GLN A 36 -13.26 -3.31 2.18
CA GLN A 36 -14.13 -3.24 3.33
C GLN A 36 -14.62 -4.66 3.61
N ALA A 37 -14.45 -5.11 4.86
CA ALA A 37 -14.98 -6.38 5.32
C ALA A 37 -16.50 -6.49 5.03
N PRO A 38 -17.04 -7.70 4.76
CA PRO A 38 -16.48 -9.02 5.09
C PRO A 38 -16.20 -9.93 3.88
N ASN A 39 -16.06 -9.40 2.66
CA ASN A 39 -15.97 -10.24 1.46
C ASN A 39 -14.55 -10.77 1.13
N PHE A 40 -13.77 -11.16 2.15
CA PHE A 40 -12.39 -11.63 1.96
C PHE A 40 -12.33 -12.91 1.09
N ASP A 41 -13.31 -13.82 1.22
CA ASP A 41 -13.30 -15.10 0.50
C ASP A 41 -13.39 -14.97 -1.02
N SER A 42 -14.03 -13.92 -1.55
CA SER A 42 -14.11 -13.72 -2.99
C SER A 42 -12.79 -13.23 -3.60
N VAL A 43 -11.96 -12.54 -2.79
CA VAL A 43 -10.78 -11.81 -3.27
C VAL A 43 -9.46 -12.47 -2.85
N PHE A 44 -9.46 -13.22 -1.75
CA PHE A 44 -8.28 -13.86 -1.19
C PHE A 44 -8.42 -15.36 -1.08
N THR A 45 -7.27 -16.02 -1.02
CA THR A 45 -7.10 -17.41 -0.64
C THR A 45 -6.50 -17.44 0.76
N LEU A 46 -7.15 -18.20 1.66
CA LEU A 46 -6.67 -18.45 3.01
C LEU A 46 -5.96 -19.82 3.03
N LEU A 47 -4.78 -19.87 3.62
CA LEU A 47 -3.92 -21.06 3.67
C LEU A 47 -3.49 -21.34 5.11
N GLY A 48 -3.28 -22.61 5.43
CA GLY A 48 -2.93 -23.05 6.79
C GLY A 48 -4.09 -22.84 7.76
N ASP A 49 -3.80 -22.28 8.92
CA ASP A 49 -4.80 -22.03 9.98
C ASP A 49 -5.61 -20.74 9.76
N ALA A 50 -5.36 -20.02 8.66
CA ALA A 50 -6.01 -18.75 8.39
C ALA A 50 -7.51 -18.93 8.11
N HIS A 51 -8.36 -18.15 8.77
CA HIS A 51 -9.81 -18.18 8.59
C HIS A 51 -10.44 -16.80 8.80
N ILE A 52 -11.63 -16.59 8.22
CA ILE A 52 -12.42 -15.38 8.47
C ILE A 52 -13.09 -15.48 9.84
N ALA A 53 -12.90 -14.45 10.66
CA ALA A 53 -13.57 -14.26 11.93
C ALA A 53 -14.33 -12.92 11.89
N ASN A 54 -15.63 -12.97 11.61
CA ASN A 54 -16.50 -11.80 11.42
C ASN A 54 -15.99 -10.87 10.31
N SER A 55 -15.45 -9.70 10.69
CA SER A 55 -14.92 -8.67 9.79
C SER A 55 -13.40 -8.66 9.69
N PHE A 56 -12.72 -9.66 10.25
CA PHE A 56 -11.28 -9.77 10.27
C PHE A 56 -10.83 -11.15 9.78
N VAL A 57 -9.54 -11.26 9.48
CA VAL A 57 -8.89 -12.54 9.16
C VAL A 57 -7.97 -12.88 10.31
N ASN A 58 -8.22 -14.02 10.94
CA ASN A 58 -7.30 -14.60 11.90
C ASN A 58 -6.27 -15.42 11.12
N LEU A 59 -5.00 -15.04 11.19
CA LEU A 59 -3.91 -15.77 10.51
C LEU A 59 -3.47 -17.01 11.28
N THR A 60 -3.58 -16.99 12.61
CA THR A 60 -3.13 -18.07 13.49
C THR A 60 -4.20 -18.41 14.52
N SER A 61 -4.05 -19.59 15.12
CA SER A 61 -4.83 -20.05 16.26
C SER A 61 -3.97 -20.07 17.54
N PRO A 62 -4.57 -20.13 18.74
CA PRO A 62 -3.85 -20.24 20.02
C PRO A 62 -3.22 -21.63 20.25
N SER A 63 -2.53 -22.16 19.25
CA SER A 63 -1.87 -23.46 19.30
C SER A 63 -0.38 -23.34 18.95
N LEU A 64 0.44 -24.20 19.54
CA LEU A 64 1.88 -24.22 19.28
C LEU A 64 2.15 -24.56 17.82
N GLY A 65 2.93 -23.72 17.14
CA GLY A 65 3.30 -23.91 15.74
C GLY A 65 2.23 -23.52 14.72
N SER A 66 1.17 -22.82 15.14
CA SER A 66 0.14 -22.33 14.23
C SER A 66 0.72 -21.40 13.16
N ARG A 67 0.32 -21.62 11.91
CA ARG A 67 0.79 -20.86 10.74
C ARG A 67 -0.34 -20.69 9.75
N GLY A 68 -0.55 -19.46 9.30
CA GLY A 68 -1.50 -19.18 8.23
C GLY A 68 -1.08 -18.01 7.38
N GLN A 69 -1.66 -17.96 6.19
CA GLN A 69 -1.35 -16.97 5.17
C GLN A 69 -2.62 -16.55 4.45
N ILE A 70 -2.68 -15.28 4.08
CA ILE A 70 -3.69 -14.72 3.18
C ILE A 70 -3.01 -14.26 1.89
N VAL A 71 -3.57 -14.66 0.74
CA VAL A 71 -2.99 -14.39 -0.59
C VAL A 71 -4.05 -13.76 -1.48
N TYR A 72 -3.74 -12.60 -2.08
CA TYR A 72 -4.62 -11.95 -3.06
C TYR A 72 -4.71 -12.80 -4.32
N LYS A 73 -5.94 -13.17 -4.73
CA LYS A 73 -6.17 -14.12 -5.84
C LYS A 73 -5.73 -13.59 -7.20
N LYS A 74 -5.76 -12.27 -7.41
CA LYS A 74 -5.44 -11.67 -8.70
C LYS A 74 -3.96 -11.27 -8.74
N PRO A 75 -3.10 -11.95 -9.51
CA PRO A 75 -1.70 -11.58 -9.57
C PRO A 75 -1.53 -10.17 -10.14
N PHE A 76 -0.57 -9.42 -9.60
CA PHE A 76 -0.13 -8.15 -10.15
C PHE A 76 1.35 -8.26 -10.56
N LYS A 77 1.75 -7.44 -11.53
CA LYS A 77 3.12 -7.47 -12.07
C LYS A 77 4.00 -6.49 -11.31
N PHE A 78 5.19 -6.94 -10.93
CA PHE A 78 6.22 -6.06 -10.36
C PHE A 78 7.02 -5.31 -11.42
N LEU A 79 7.00 -5.78 -12.67
CA LEU A 79 7.70 -5.19 -13.81
C LEU A 79 6.70 -4.88 -14.93
N ASP A 80 6.87 -3.74 -15.58
CA ASP A 80 6.19 -3.43 -16.83
C ASP A 80 6.69 -4.38 -17.92
N PRO A 81 5.81 -5.21 -18.53
CA PRO A 81 6.21 -6.16 -19.56
C PRO A 81 6.78 -5.52 -20.83
N LYS A 82 6.52 -4.23 -21.08
CA LYS A 82 7.03 -3.52 -22.27
C LYS A 82 8.39 -2.87 -22.02
N SER A 83 8.59 -2.28 -20.85
CA SER A 83 9.79 -1.50 -20.54
C SER A 83 10.76 -2.21 -19.60
N SER A 84 10.38 -3.34 -19.01
CA SER A 84 11.12 -4.05 -17.93
C SER A 84 11.42 -3.17 -16.71
N LYS A 85 10.73 -2.04 -16.56
CA LYS A 85 10.90 -1.15 -15.42
C LYS A 85 10.05 -1.61 -14.23
N PRO A 86 10.52 -1.42 -12.98
CA PRO A 86 9.70 -1.65 -11.80
C PRO A 86 8.44 -0.80 -11.78
N ILE A 87 7.36 -1.40 -11.28
CA ILE A 87 6.09 -0.72 -11.00
C ILE A 87 6.04 -0.42 -9.50
N SER A 88 5.74 0.83 -9.15
CA SER A 88 5.53 1.22 -7.76
C SER A 88 4.18 0.73 -7.26
N PHE A 89 4.13 0.23 -6.03
CA PHE A 89 2.90 -0.13 -5.34
C PHE A 89 2.94 0.36 -3.89
N SER A 90 1.77 0.54 -3.30
CA SER A 90 1.59 0.80 -1.86
C SER A 90 0.45 -0.07 -1.35
N THR A 91 0.52 -0.44 -0.08
CA THR A 91 -0.55 -1.16 0.60
C THR A 91 -0.68 -0.65 2.02
N ASP A 92 -1.92 -0.49 2.47
CA ASP A 92 -2.26 -0.08 3.82
C ASP A 92 -3.13 -1.18 4.43
N PHE A 93 -2.76 -1.64 5.63
CA PHE A 93 -3.52 -2.65 6.35
C PHE A 93 -3.46 -2.40 7.86
N THR A 94 -4.50 -2.87 8.55
CA THR A 94 -4.59 -2.83 10.01
C THR A 94 -4.54 -4.25 10.54
N PHE A 95 -3.74 -4.48 11.57
CA PHE A 95 -3.63 -5.76 12.24
C PHE A 95 -3.58 -5.57 13.76
N SER A 96 -3.84 -6.65 14.48
CA SER A 96 -3.63 -6.74 15.92
C SER A 96 -2.94 -8.06 16.25
N ILE A 97 -2.10 -8.06 17.29
CA ILE A 97 -1.42 -9.24 17.79
C ILE A 97 -1.86 -9.44 19.24
N SER A 98 -2.36 -10.63 19.57
CA SER A 98 -2.71 -10.97 20.94
C SER A 98 -1.46 -11.01 21.83
N PRO A 99 -1.53 -10.61 23.11
CA PRO A 99 -0.39 -10.68 24.03
C PRO A 99 0.16 -12.11 24.17
N GLY A 100 1.49 -12.29 24.20
CA GLY A 100 2.13 -13.59 24.42
C GLY A 100 3.47 -13.77 23.67
N ASN A 101 4.06 -14.95 23.80
CA ASN A 101 5.28 -15.34 23.07
C ASN A 101 4.89 -15.92 21.70
N GLY A 102 4.61 -15.04 20.74
CA GLY A 102 4.38 -15.41 19.34
C GLY A 102 5.58 -15.07 18.45
N ASP A 103 5.63 -15.69 17.27
CA ASP A 103 6.72 -15.49 16.30
C ASP A 103 6.54 -14.23 15.42
N GLY A 104 5.35 -13.60 15.45
CA GLY A 104 5.04 -12.37 14.71
C GLY A 104 4.10 -12.56 13.52
N LEU A 105 4.04 -11.53 12.67
CA LEU A 105 3.29 -11.46 11.41
C LEU A 105 4.23 -11.14 10.25
#